data_AF-A0A7G7GAM5-F1
#
_entry.id   AF-A0A7G7GAM5-F1
#
_cell.length_a   1.000
_cell.length_b   1.000
_cell.length_c   1.000
_cell.angle_alpha   90.00
_cell.angle_beta   90.00
_cell.angle_gamma   90.00
#
_symmetry.space_group_name_H-M   'P 1'
#
loop_
_entity.id
_entity.type
_entity.pdbx_description
1 polymer ?
#
loop_
_entity_poly.entity_id
_entity_poly.type
_entity_poly.pdbx_seq_one_letter_code
_entity_poly.pdbx_strand_id
1 'polypeptide(L)' 'MRHLTLGLLFLLLVTFIIRAQDSYLLAGKVVDATTQQSIPFAIVTLKGTLTGTSANANGKFF' A
#
# COMPACT_ATOMS: atom_id res chain seq x y z
N MET A 1 42.89 8.93 5.54
CA MET A 1 41.90 10.03 5.41
C MET A 1 41.23 10.09 4.03
N ARG A 2 41.96 10.25 2.91
CA ARG A 2 41.37 10.34 1.56
C ARG A 2 40.56 9.10 1.11
N HIS A 3 41.02 7.90 1.42
CA HIS A 3 40.30 6.65 1.12
C HIS A 3 39.03 6.48 1.97
N LEU A 4 39.02 7.03 3.20
CA LEU A 4 37.87 6.95 4.10
C LEU A 4 36.74 7.86 3.61
N THR A 5 37.07 9.07 3.15
CA THR A 5 36.08 10.00 2.57
C THR A 5 35.47 9.47 1.28
N LEU A 6 36.27 8.84 0.40
CA LEU A 6 35.73 8.16 -0.78
C LEU A 6 34.84 6.96 -0.43
N GLY A 7 35.21 6.18 0.60
CA GLY A 7 34.38 5.07 1.08
C GLY A 7 33.04 5.53 1.64
N LEU A 8 33.02 6.64 2.40
CA LEU A 8 31.78 7.25 2.91
C LEU A 8 30.90 7.78 1.76
N LEU A 9 31.51 8.43 0.76
CA LEU A 9 30.78 8.93 -0.41
C LEU A 9 30.15 7.79 -1.20
N PHE A 10 30.87 6.68 -1.37
CA PHE A 10 30.35 5.48 -2.03
C PHE A 10 29.20 4.86 -1.24
N LEU A 11 29.33 4.74 0.09
CA LEU A 11 28.27 4.23 0.96
C LEU A 11 26.99 5.08 0.88
N LEU A 12 27.14 6.40 0.79
CA LEU A 12 26.01 7.34 0.60
C LEU A 12 25.30 7.14 -0.74
N LEU A 13 26.01 6.78 -1.80
CA LEU A 13 25.42 6.55 -3.13
C LEU A 13 24.61 5.24 -3.20
N VAL A 14 24.97 4.23 -2.39
CA VAL A 14 24.30 2.92 -2.40
C VAL A 14 22.89 2.99 -1.77
N THR A 15 22.62 3.95 -0.87
CA THR A 15 21.31 4.06 -0.21
C THR A 15 20.18 4.51 -1.14
N PHE A 16 20.50 5.23 -2.22
CA PHE A 16 19.50 5.69 -3.21
C PHE A 16 18.92 4.57 -4.07
N ILE A 17 19.57 3.41 -4.13
CA ILE A 17 19.16 2.28 -4.98
C ILE A 17 18.14 1.38 -4.24
N ILE A 18 18.01 1.54 -2.92
CA ILE A 18 17.13 0.72 -2.10
C ILE A 18 15.69 1.26 -2.18
N ARG A 19 14.91 0.77 -3.15
CA ARG A 19 13.45 0.99 -3.20
C ARG A 19 12.75 0.03 -2.24
N ALA A 20 12.71 0.37 -0.95
CA ALA A 20 12.15 -0.50 0.09
C ALA A 20 10.61 -0.52 0.16
N GLN A 21 9.91 0.35 -0.57
CA GLN A 21 8.46 0.55 -0.41
C GLN A 21 7.75 0.17 -1.72
N ASP A 22 7.67 -1.13 -1.99
CA ASP A 22 6.75 -1.61 -3.02
C ASP A 22 5.32 -1.22 -2.60
N SER A 23 4.67 -0.43 -3.44
CA SER A 23 3.32 0.08 -3.21
C SER A 23 2.36 -0.72 -4.07
N TYR A 24 1.43 -1.44 -3.44
CA TYR A 24 0.39 -2.19 -4.13
C TYR A 24 -0.96 -1.54 -3.88
N LEU A 25 -1.80 -1.48 -4.93
CA LEU A 25 -3.18 -1.01 -4.83
C LEU A 25 -4.12 -2.22 -4.67
N LEU A 26 -4.92 -2.22 -3.62
CA LEU A 26 -5.98 -3.23 -3.42
C LEU A 26 -7.34 -2.57 -3.69
N ALA A 27 -7.90 -2.84 -4.86
CA ALA A 27 -9.19 -2.29 -5.27
C ALA A 27 -10.23 -3.39 -5.52
N GLY A 28 -11.50 -3.08 -5.31
CA GLY A 28 -12.59 -4.04 -5.47
C GLY A 28 -13.98 -3.45 -5.27
N LYS A 29 -14.97 -4.34 -5.15
CA LYS A 29 -16.37 -4.00 -4.88
C LYS A 29 -16.96 -4.95 -3.85
N VAL A 30 -17.63 -4.41 -2.83
CA VAL A 30 -18.37 -5.17 -1.82
C VAL A 30 -19.79 -5.38 -2.29
N VAL A 31 -20.22 -6.65 -2.34
CA VAL A 31 -21.57 -7.06 -2.76
C VAL A 31 -22.15 -8.07 -1.78
N ASP A 32 -23.47 -8.07 -1.64
CA ASP A 32 -24.20 -9.12 -0.94
C ASP A 32 -24.16 -10.43 -1.76
N ALA A 33 -23.84 -11.54 -1.10
CA ALA A 33 -23.60 -12.81 -1.78
C ALA A 33 -24.87 -13.40 -2.43
N THR A 34 -26.05 -13.13 -1.88
CA THR A 34 -27.32 -13.71 -2.33
C THR A 34 -27.93 -12.88 -3.45
N THR A 35 -27.99 -11.56 -3.26
CA THR A 35 -28.67 -10.62 -4.15
C THR A 35 -27.75 -10.01 -5.20
N GLN A 36 -26.42 -10.15 -5.02
CA GLN A 36 -25.39 -9.51 -5.85
C GLN A 36 -25.48 -7.97 -5.85
N GLN A 37 -26.22 -7.38 -4.91
CA GLN A 37 -26.37 -5.93 -4.78
C GLN A 37 -25.16 -5.32 -4.07
N SER A 38 -24.81 -4.10 -4.44
CA SER A 38 -23.68 -3.38 -3.84
C SER A 38 -23.96 -3.04 -2.38
N ILE A 39 -22.96 -3.22 -1.51
CA ILE A 39 -23.05 -2.78 -0.11
C ILE A 39 -22.29 -1.44 0.03
N PRO A 40 -23.01 -0.31 0.15
CA PRO A 40 -22.37 0.99 0.29
C PRO A 40 -21.73 1.15 1.67
N PHE A 41 -20.63 1.90 1.73
CA PHE A 41 -19.95 2.29 2.99
C PHE A 41 -19.45 1.14 3.86
N ALA A 42 -19.36 -0.08 3.29
CA ALA A 42 -18.76 -1.21 3.96
C ALA A 42 -17.29 -0.91 4.34
N ILE A 43 -16.92 -1.28 5.56
CA ILE A 43 -15.54 -1.14 6.05
C ILE A 43 -14.72 -2.32 5.52
N VAL A 44 -13.60 -2.02 4.86
CA VAL A 44 -12.65 -2.99 4.34
C VAL A 44 -11.32 -2.81 5.06
N THR A 45 -10.89 -3.84 5.79
CA THR A 45 -9.65 -3.81 6.56
C THR A 45 -8.71 -4.91 6.10
N LEU A 46 -7.42 -4.60 5.94
CA LEU A 46 -6.42 -5.59 5.60
C LEU A 46 -5.98 -6.35 6.86
N LYS A 47 -6.29 -7.66 6.90
CA LYS A 47 -6.02 -8.52 8.05
C LYS A 47 -4.55 -8.45 8.48
N GLY A 48 -4.33 -8.24 9.78
CA GLY A 48 -2.98 -8.12 10.35
C GLY A 48 -2.35 -6.73 10.23
N THR A 49 -3.11 -5.73 9.75
CA THR A 49 -2.66 -4.35 9.65
C THR A 49 -3.69 -3.40 10.27
N LEU A 50 -3.28 -2.14 10.47
CA LEU A 50 -4.20 -1.03 10.80
C LEU A 50 -4.71 -0.31 9.55
N THR A 51 -4.39 -0.82 8.36
CA THR A 51 -4.77 -0.23 7.08
C THR A 51 -6.17 -0.71 6.69
N GLY A 52 -7.01 0.24 6.30
CA GLY A 52 -8.35 -0.03 5.81
C GLY A 52 -8.93 1.17 5.09
N THR A 53 -10.07 0.96 4.46
CA THR A 53 -10.82 1.96 3.70
C THR A 53 -12.33 1.70 3.84
N SER A 54 -13.15 2.62 3.36
CA SER A 54 -14.60 2.45 3.28
C SER A 54 -15.03 2.43 1.82
N ALA A 55 -15.93 1.53 1.47
CA ALA A 55 -16.51 1.49 0.14
C ALA A 55 -17.37 2.74 -0.12
N ASN A 56 -17.43 3.20 -1.37
CA ASN A 56 -18.29 4.33 -1.75
C ASN A 56 -19.77 3.92 -1.87
N ALA A 57 -20.63 4.85 -2.31
CA ALA A 57 -22.07 4.61 -2.51
C ALA A 57 -22.39 3.49 -3.53
N ASN A 58 -21.45 3.12 -4.39
CA ASN A 58 -21.57 2.02 -5.34
C ASN A 58 -20.90 0.73 -4.84
N GLY A 59 -20.49 0.68 -3.57
CA GLY A 59 -19.77 -0.45 -2.97
C GLY A 59 -18.32 -0.61 -3.43
N LYS A 60 -17.74 0.32 -4.19
CA LYS A 60 -16.36 0.23 -4.69
C LYS A 60 -15.35 0.78 -3.68
N PHE A 61 -14.17 0.16 -3.59
CA PHE A 61 -13.04 0.62 -2.77
C PHE A 61 -11.71 0.49 -3.54
N PHE A 62 -10.69 1.21 -3.09
CA PHE A 62 -9.33 1.21 -3.61
C PHE A 62 -8.35 1.60 -2.49
#